data_AF-A0A382VC18-F1
#
_entry.id   AF-A0A382VC18-F1
#
_cell.length_a   1.000
_cell.length_b   1.000
_cell.length_c   1.000
_cell.angle_alpha   90.00
_cell.angle_beta   90.00
_cell.angle_gamma   90.00
#
_symmetry.space_group_name_H-M   'P 1'
#
loop_
_entity.id
_entity.type
_entity.pdbx_description
1 polymer ?
#
loop_
_entity_poly.entity_id
_entity_poly.type
_entity_poly.pdbx_seq_one_letter_code
_entity_poly.pdbx_strand_id
1 'polypeptide(L)'
;HPERMEMFAYDDKHAFSKPRREAAARWMTRWLLGRNDPVTEPEMKTYTPEQLRVTATGQVLKEYPQSLSVSQLNLQRAHALAIDRKNYWKSRSVPEAMKEIGELIGVRPNLQPPQVESRGVVQRGTYQIEKLVLQRPDEIPVPGLLFVPSGIEGKHPATLYLDGRGKATDANAGGEIEKRLARGEIVLSLDLRGFGETSDRKRNVVYYTREFRAGMWSLHLGQTLLGQRVEDALSGFQVLSNHAHVDARQIHLVGIERAGPVALHAAALQTGVASVSLRDSIRSWV
;
A
#
# COMPACT_ATOMS: atom_id res chain seq x y z
N HIS A 1 -11.96 42.50 -12.85
CA HIS A 1 -13.08 42.94 -11.98
C HIS A 1 -12.70 42.80 -10.50
N PRO A 2 -11.78 43.63 -9.97
CA PRO A 2 -11.42 43.62 -8.54
C PRO A 2 -12.63 43.89 -7.63
N GLU A 3 -13.63 44.62 -8.12
CA GLU A 3 -14.88 44.91 -7.42
C GLU A 3 -15.72 43.67 -7.11
N ARG A 4 -15.46 42.55 -7.79
CA ARG A 4 -16.13 41.25 -7.58
C ARG A 4 -15.26 40.32 -6.75
N MET A 5 -14.49 40.84 -5.80
CA MET A 5 -13.75 40.06 -4.81
C MET A 5 -14.04 40.63 -3.43
N GLU A 6 -14.43 39.78 -2.49
CA GLU A 6 -14.76 40.19 -1.11
C GLU A 6 -14.25 39.12 -0.14
N MET A 7 -13.74 39.56 1.02
CA MET A 7 -13.28 38.68 2.08
C MET A 7 -14.22 38.81 3.28
N PHE A 8 -14.74 37.69 3.76
CA PHE A 8 -15.54 37.61 4.99
C PHE A 8 -14.88 36.64 5.97
N ALA A 9 -14.67 37.10 7.21
CA ALA A 9 -14.12 36.30 8.28
C ALA A 9 -15.09 36.28 9.46
N TYR A 10 -15.19 35.12 10.12
CA TYR A 10 -16.00 34.91 11.31
C TYR A 10 -15.27 33.95 12.24
N ASP A 11 -15.39 34.14 13.56
CA ASP A 11 -14.76 33.29 14.55
C ASP A 11 -15.56 31.98 14.72
N ASP A 12 -15.16 30.95 13.97
CA ASP A 12 -15.73 29.61 14.02
C ASP A 12 -14.65 28.53 13.77
N LYS A 13 -15.01 27.26 13.99
CA LYS A 13 -14.15 26.11 13.69
C LYS A 13 -14.10 25.83 12.18
N HIS A 14 -13.52 24.70 11.76
CA HIS A 14 -13.58 24.23 10.36
C HIS A 14 -15.02 23.86 9.97
N ALA A 15 -15.80 24.88 9.62
CA ALA A 15 -17.21 24.79 9.31
C ALA A 15 -17.60 25.86 8.29
N PHE A 16 -18.71 25.65 7.61
CA PHE A 16 -19.36 26.65 6.78
C PHE A 16 -20.58 27.18 7.53
N SER A 17 -20.35 27.95 8.60
CA SER A 17 -21.37 28.43 9.54
C SER A 17 -22.38 29.41 8.92
N LYS A 18 -23.49 29.67 9.62
CA LYS A 18 -24.56 30.58 9.16
C LYS A 18 -24.02 31.97 8.71
N PRO A 19 -23.18 32.68 9.47
CA PRO A 19 -22.65 33.98 9.04
C PRO A 19 -21.84 33.88 7.73
N ARG A 20 -21.05 32.81 7.57
CA ARG A 20 -20.29 32.57 6.33
C ARG A 20 -21.20 32.24 5.15
N ARG A 21 -22.26 31.46 5.37
CA ARG A 21 -23.27 31.12 4.35
C ARG A 21 -24.04 32.36 3.89
N GLU A 22 -24.48 33.20 4.83
CA GLU A 22 -25.17 34.46 4.53
C GLU A 22 -24.27 35.43 3.76
N ALA A 23 -23.01 35.58 4.16
CA ALA A 23 -22.05 36.42 3.44
C ALA A 23 -21.77 35.90 2.02
N ALA A 24 -21.54 34.58 1.86
CA ALA A 24 -21.32 33.97 0.56
C ALA A 24 -22.55 34.11 -0.35
N ALA A 25 -23.75 33.85 0.19
CA ALA A 25 -25.00 34.00 -0.54
C ALA A 25 -25.24 35.45 -0.96
N ARG A 26 -25.03 36.43 -0.08
CA ARG A 26 -25.15 37.86 -0.40
C ARG A 26 -24.21 38.29 -1.53
N TRP A 27 -22.96 37.84 -1.48
CA TRP A 27 -21.99 38.11 -2.54
C TRP A 27 -22.46 37.50 -3.88
N MET A 28 -22.90 36.24 -3.87
CA MET A 28 -23.41 35.57 -5.07
C MET A 28 -24.67 36.23 -5.62
N THR A 29 -25.65 36.60 -4.78
CA THR A 29 -26.89 37.25 -5.23
C THR A 29 -26.60 38.62 -5.85
N ARG A 30 -25.66 39.38 -5.28
CA ARG A 30 -25.24 40.68 -5.82
C ARG A 30 -24.66 40.55 -7.22
N TRP A 31 -23.69 39.65 -7.40
CA TRP A 31 -22.89 39.61 -8.62
C TRP A 31 -23.41 38.67 -9.70
N LEU A 32 -24.14 37.61 -9.33
CA LEU A 32 -24.70 36.65 -10.27
C LEU A 32 -26.16 36.96 -10.62
N LEU A 33 -26.91 37.58 -9.70
CA LEU A 33 -28.33 37.84 -9.88
C LEU A 33 -28.68 39.33 -9.92
N GLY A 34 -27.70 40.23 -9.76
CA GLY A 34 -27.93 41.68 -9.74
C GLY A 34 -28.77 42.18 -8.55
N ARG A 35 -28.89 41.38 -7.48
CA ARG A 35 -29.71 41.71 -6.29
C ARG A 35 -28.83 41.95 -5.07
N ASN A 36 -28.91 43.15 -4.50
CA ASN A 36 -28.04 43.60 -3.41
C ASN A 36 -28.72 43.64 -2.03
N ASP A 37 -29.82 42.91 -1.88
CA ASP A 37 -30.57 42.86 -0.63
C ASP A 37 -29.81 42.08 0.47
N PRO A 38 -30.04 42.37 1.76
CA PRO A 38 -29.54 41.54 2.84
C PRO A 38 -30.05 40.10 2.70
N VAL A 39 -29.15 39.12 2.90
CA VAL A 39 -29.52 37.70 2.93
C VAL A 39 -29.54 37.24 4.39
N THR A 40 -30.68 36.72 4.82
CA THR A 40 -30.82 36.04 6.12
C THR A 40 -31.17 34.59 5.86
N GLU A 41 -30.37 33.67 6.39
CA GLU A 41 -30.64 32.25 6.31
C GLU A 41 -31.82 31.91 7.23
N PRO A 42 -32.91 31.32 6.69
CA PRO A 42 -34.03 30.88 7.50
C PRO A 42 -33.61 29.70 8.39
N GLU A 43 -34.43 29.38 9.39
CA GLU A 43 -34.23 28.15 10.13
C GLU A 43 -34.35 26.93 9.19
N MET A 44 -33.26 26.21 8.98
CA MET A 44 -33.25 25.03 8.14
C MET A 44 -33.76 23.81 8.93
N LYS A 45 -34.91 23.26 8.53
CA LYS A 45 -35.38 21.97 9.02
C LYS A 45 -34.68 20.85 8.24
N THR A 46 -33.82 20.10 8.91
CA THR A 46 -33.18 18.92 8.32
C THR A 46 -34.12 17.73 8.39
N TYR A 47 -34.16 16.92 7.34
CA TYR A 47 -34.82 15.62 7.37
C TYR A 47 -34.17 14.69 8.41
N THR A 48 -34.97 13.84 9.05
CA THR A 48 -34.43 12.77 9.88
C THR A 48 -33.69 11.74 9.02
N PRO A 49 -32.75 10.95 9.58
CA PRO A 49 -32.10 9.86 8.84
C PRO A 49 -33.09 8.91 8.16
N GLU A 50 -34.25 8.65 8.77
CA GLU A 50 -35.33 7.82 8.23
C GLU A 50 -35.99 8.46 7.00
N GLN A 51 -36.24 9.77 7.06
CA GLN A 51 -36.81 10.53 5.94
C GLN A 51 -35.83 10.64 4.76
N LEU A 52 -34.52 10.54 5.03
CA LEU A 52 -33.47 10.51 4.01
C LEU A 52 -33.28 9.12 3.39
N ARG A 53 -33.95 8.07 3.89
CA ARG A 53 -33.81 6.74 3.29
C ARG A 53 -34.54 6.70 1.95
N VAL A 54 -33.80 6.35 0.91
CA VAL A 54 -34.36 6.09 -0.43
C VAL A 54 -35.06 4.73 -0.50
N THR A 55 -34.70 3.80 0.40
CA THR A 55 -35.25 2.44 0.48
C THR A 55 -35.81 2.19 1.89
N ALA A 56 -36.82 1.33 2.06
CA ALA A 56 -37.45 1.06 3.34
C ALA A 56 -36.44 0.67 4.45
N THR A 57 -35.37 -0.04 4.06
CA THR A 57 -34.32 -0.49 4.99
C THR A 57 -33.06 0.38 4.98
N GLY A 58 -32.98 1.36 4.09
CA GLY A 58 -31.75 2.12 3.81
C GLY A 58 -30.66 1.31 3.07
N GLN A 59 -30.95 0.06 2.66
CA GLN A 59 -30.00 -0.84 1.99
C GLN A 59 -30.53 -1.26 0.61
N VAL A 60 -29.87 -0.78 -0.45
CA VAL A 60 -30.24 -1.07 -1.85
C VAL A 60 -30.23 -2.57 -2.15
N LEU A 61 -29.18 -3.29 -1.72
CA LEU A 61 -29.03 -4.73 -1.96
C LEU A 61 -30.10 -5.59 -1.28
N LYS A 62 -30.73 -5.08 -0.22
CA LYS A 62 -31.81 -5.79 0.48
C LYS A 62 -33.16 -5.58 -0.20
N GLU A 63 -33.38 -4.42 -0.78
CA GLU A 63 -34.68 -4.02 -1.34
C GLU A 63 -34.88 -4.46 -2.78
N TYR A 64 -33.80 -4.46 -3.57
CA TYR A 64 -33.87 -4.75 -5.01
C TYR A 64 -33.10 -6.04 -5.30
N PRO A 65 -33.79 -7.18 -5.50
CA PRO A 65 -33.15 -8.49 -5.67
C PRO A 65 -32.17 -8.58 -6.86
N GLN A 66 -32.34 -7.72 -7.87
CA GLN A 66 -31.48 -7.64 -9.05
C GLN A 66 -30.25 -6.74 -8.85
N SER A 67 -30.12 -6.06 -7.72
CA SER A 67 -28.97 -5.17 -7.46
C SER A 67 -27.71 -5.97 -7.22
N LEU A 68 -26.59 -5.43 -7.70
CA LEU A 68 -25.27 -6.03 -7.55
C LEU A 68 -24.38 -5.16 -6.67
N SER A 69 -23.62 -5.81 -5.79
CA SER A 69 -22.53 -5.17 -5.08
C SER A 69 -21.38 -4.85 -6.04
N VAL A 70 -20.53 -3.89 -5.67
CA VAL A 70 -19.30 -3.57 -6.41
C VAL A 70 -18.43 -4.83 -6.60
N SER A 71 -18.35 -5.70 -5.60
CA SER A 71 -17.60 -6.96 -5.68
C SER A 71 -18.18 -7.91 -6.73
N GLN A 72 -19.51 -8.03 -6.82
CA GLN A 72 -20.17 -8.85 -7.86
C GLN A 72 -19.96 -8.28 -9.26
N LEU A 73 -20.03 -6.95 -9.42
CA LEU A 73 -19.74 -6.29 -10.69
C LEU A 73 -18.29 -6.53 -11.14
N ASN A 74 -17.34 -6.45 -10.20
CA ASN A 74 -15.93 -6.75 -10.48
C ASN A 74 -15.72 -8.22 -10.86
N LEU A 75 -16.39 -9.16 -10.19
CA LEU A 75 -16.35 -10.59 -10.53
C LEU A 75 -16.91 -10.86 -11.92
N GLN A 76 -18.06 -10.27 -12.25
CA GLN A 76 -18.65 -10.38 -13.59
C GLN A 76 -17.69 -9.86 -14.66
N ARG A 77 -17.08 -8.69 -14.43
CA ARG A 77 -16.07 -8.13 -15.34
C ARG A 77 -14.85 -9.04 -15.46
N ALA A 78 -14.38 -9.61 -14.36
CA ALA A 78 -13.25 -10.54 -14.37
C ALA A 78 -13.55 -11.83 -15.15
N HIS A 79 -14.78 -12.35 -15.07
CA HIS A 79 -15.23 -13.49 -15.87
C HIS A 79 -15.36 -13.13 -17.35
N ALA A 80 -15.93 -11.99 -17.70
CA ALA A 80 -16.05 -11.53 -19.09
C ALA A 80 -14.67 -11.41 -19.77
N LEU A 81 -13.65 -10.96 -19.04
CA LEU A 81 -12.27 -10.81 -19.53
C LEU A 81 -11.46 -12.12 -19.52
N ALA A 82 -12.05 -13.27 -19.16
CA ALA A 82 -11.30 -14.52 -19.02
C ALA A 82 -10.70 -15.03 -20.34
N ILE A 83 -11.43 -14.86 -21.46
CA ILE A 83 -10.94 -15.23 -22.80
C ILE A 83 -9.81 -14.30 -23.23
N ASP A 84 -9.97 -12.99 -23.02
CA ASP A 84 -8.96 -11.99 -23.37
C ASP A 84 -7.66 -12.21 -22.60
N ARG A 85 -7.73 -12.54 -21.30
CA ARG A 85 -6.54 -12.92 -20.52
C ARG A 85 -5.84 -14.15 -21.10
N LYS A 86 -6.60 -15.20 -21.47
CA LYS A 86 -6.01 -16.40 -22.11
C LYS A 86 -5.33 -16.05 -23.43
N ASN A 87 -5.93 -15.19 -24.24
CA ASN A 87 -5.38 -14.76 -25.51
C ASN A 87 -4.13 -13.87 -25.32
N TYR A 88 -4.15 -12.98 -24.34
CA TYR A 88 -3.01 -12.14 -23.95
C TYR A 88 -1.77 -12.98 -23.62
N TRP A 89 -1.92 -14.03 -22.81
CA TRP A 89 -0.81 -14.92 -22.46
C TRP A 89 -0.33 -15.80 -23.61
N LYS A 90 -1.19 -16.11 -24.59
CA LYS A 90 -0.80 -16.86 -25.79
C LYS A 90 -0.06 -16.01 -26.81
N SER A 91 -0.33 -14.71 -26.85
CA SER A 91 0.20 -13.80 -27.89
C SER A 91 1.47 -13.06 -27.50
N ARG A 92 1.97 -13.25 -26.27
CA ARG A 92 3.17 -12.58 -25.73
C ARG A 92 4.11 -13.58 -25.09
N SER A 93 5.40 -13.30 -25.15
CA SER A 93 6.38 -13.99 -24.33
C SER A 93 6.26 -13.57 -22.87
N VAL A 94 6.73 -14.43 -21.95
CA VAL A 94 6.76 -14.10 -20.52
C VAL A 94 7.53 -12.81 -20.23
N PRO A 95 8.74 -12.56 -20.80
CA PRO A 95 9.46 -11.31 -20.56
C PRO A 95 8.69 -10.05 -21.00
N GLU A 96 8.01 -10.09 -22.15
CA GLU A 96 7.19 -8.97 -22.62
C GLU A 96 6.02 -8.70 -21.67
N ALA A 97 5.33 -9.75 -21.24
CA ALA A 97 4.24 -9.64 -20.27
C ALA A 97 4.73 -9.10 -18.92
N MET A 98 5.89 -9.54 -18.43
CA MET A 98 6.48 -9.03 -17.19
C MET A 98 6.85 -7.56 -17.30
N LYS A 99 7.42 -7.13 -18.43
CA LYS A 99 7.70 -5.72 -18.69
C LYS A 99 6.42 -4.88 -18.64
N GLU A 100 5.36 -5.30 -19.34
CA GLU A 100 4.07 -4.60 -19.35
C GLU A 100 3.43 -4.57 -17.95
N ILE A 101 3.51 -5.66 -17.19
CA ILE A 101 3.04 -5.69 -15.80
C ILE A 101 3.82 -4.71 -14.92
N GLY A 102 5.15 -4.68 -15.05
CA GLY A 102 6.01 -3.74 -14.33
C GLY A 102 5.64 -2.28 -14.62
N GLU A 103 5.41 -1.95 -15.89
CA GLU A 103 4.94 -0.63 -16.32
C GLU A 103 3.56 -0.29 -15.73
N LEU A 104 2.60 -1.22 -15.77
CA LEU A 104 1.24 -1.03 -15.25
C LEU A 104 1.19 -0.79 -13.74
N ILE A 105 2.05 -1.47 -12.97
CA ILE A 105 2.15 -1.24 -11.53
C ILE A 105 3.10 -0.07 -11.20
N GLY A 106 3.79 0.51 -12.18
CA GLY A 106 4.67 1.65 -11.99
C GLY A 106 6.01 1.32 -11.32
N VAL A 107 6.55 0.12 -11.55
CA VAL A 107 7.94 -0.22 -11.18
C VAL A 107 8.90 0.40 -12.18
N ARG A 108 9.93 1.10 -11.69
CA ARG A 108 10.96 1.72 -12.53
C ARG A 108 11.85 0.65 -13.17
N PRO A 109 12.13 0.73 -14.48
CA PRO A 109 12.94 -0.27 -15.18
C PRO A 109 14.41 -0.28 -14.75
N ASN A 110 14.94 0.86 -14.32
CA ASN A 110 16.33 1.03 -13.88
C ASN A 110 16.36 1.42 -12.40
N LEU A 111 15.79 0.56 -11.54
CA LEU A 111 15.77 0.79 -10.11
C LEU A 111 17.21 0.88 -9.59
N GLN A 112 17.55 2.02 -8.97
CA GLN A 112 18.88 2.22 -8.40
C GLN A 112 19.09 1.29 -7.20
N PRO A 113 20.29 0.70 -7.04
CA PRO A 113 20.62 -0.09 -5.85
C PRO A 113 20.41 0.74 -4.57
N PRO A 114 19.85 0.14 -3.50
CA PRO A 114 19.71 0.85 -2.24
C PRO A 114 21.09 1.06 -1.60
N GLN A 115 21.30 2.22 -0.99
CA GLN A 115 22.31 2.35 0.05
C GLN A 115 21.83 1.63 1.31
N VAL A 116 22.69 0.82 1.91
CA VAL A 116 22.36 0.03 3.10
C VAL A 116 23.13 0.60 4.28
N GLU A 117 22.40 1.09 5.28
CA GLU A 117 22.98 1.62 6.52
C GLU A 117 22.71 0.65 7.67
N SER A 118 23.76 0.23 8.37
CA SER A 118 23.64 -0.52 9.63
C SER A 118 23.33 0.41 10.79
N ARG A 119 22.27 0.12 11.55
CA ARG A 119 21.85 0.86 12.75
C ARG A 119 22.15 0.12 14.04
N GLY A 120 22.97 -0.93 13.97
CA GLY A 120 23.44 -1.70 15.11
C GLY A 120 23.09 -3.18 15.03
N VAL A 121 23.84 -3.97 15.78
CA VAL A 121 23.75 -5.43 15.82
C VAL A 121 23.33 -5.88 17.21
N VAL A 122 22.43 -6.87 17.26
CA VAL A 122 21.99 -7.53 18.49
C VAL A 122 22.41 -8.99 18.41
N GLN A 123 23.21 -9.44 19.38
CA GLN A 123 23.60 -10.84 19.51
C GLN A 123 22.49 -11.64 20.20
N ARG A 124 22.13 -12.80 19.65
CA ARG A 124 21.11 -13.72 20.21
C ARG A 124 21.55 -15.16 20.11
N GLY A 125 22.37 -15.60 21.08
CA GLY A 125 22.76 -17.00 21.22
C GLY A 125 23.41 -17.54 19.95
N THR A 126 22.63 -18.27 19.16
CA THR A 126 23.07 -18.96 17.92
C THR A 126 22.98 -18.12 16.65
N TYR A 127 22.54 -16.86 16.73
CA TYR A 127 22.48 -15.95 15.58
C TYR A 127 22.66 -14.49 16.00
N GLN A 128 22.91 -13.63 15.01
CA GLN A 128 22.90 -12.18 15.18
C GLN A 128 21.79 -11.53 14.36
N ILE A 129 21.29 -10.40 14.85
CA ILE A 129 20.30 -9.56 14.17
C ILE A 129 20.94 -8.21 13.89
N GLU A 130 21.15 -7.90 12.63
CA GLU A 130 21.58 -6.58 12.19
C GLU A 130 20.37 -5.72 11.81
N LYS A 131 20.28 -4.53 12.38
CA LYS A 131 19.25 -3.54 12.03
C LYS A 131 19.71 -2.77 10.82
N LEU A 132 18.98 -2.86 9.72
CA LEU A 132 19.31 -2.20 8.46
C LEU A 132 18.32 -1.08 8.15
N VAL A 133 18.79 -0.09 7.40
CA VAL A 133 17.94 0.89 6.72
C VAL A 133 18.38 0.93 5.26
N LEU A 134 17.48 0.55 4.35
CA LEU A 134 17.69 0.62 2.91
C LEU A 134 17.17 1.97 2.42
N GLN A 135 18.00 2.72 1.71
CA GLN A 135 17.68 4.06 1.23
C GLN A 135 17.92 4.17 -0.27
N ARG A 136 16.95 4.72 -0.99
CA ARG A 136 17.12 5.19 -2.36
C ARG A 136 16.95 6.72 -2.38
N PRO A 137 17.63 7.44 -3.28
CA PRO A 137 17.48 8.89 -3.38
C PRO A 137 16.01 9.31 -3.50
N ASP A 138 15.64 10.36 -2.77
CA ASP A 138 14.29 10.97 -2.80
C ASP A 138 13.12 10.03 -2.43
N GLU A 139 13.41 8.98 -1.66
CA GLU A 139 12.41 7.99 -1.24
C GLU A 139 12.35 7.80 0.28
N ILE A 140 11.25 7.19 0.72
CA ILE A 140 11.06 6.79 2.11
C ILE A 140 12.04 5.65 2.43
N PRO A 141 12.82 5.73 3.52
CA PRO A 141 13.70 4.65 3.93
C PRO A 141 12.91 3.38 4.27
N VAL A 142 13.49 2.23 3.95
CA VAL A 142 12.91 0.89 4.20
C VAL A 142 13.66 0.23 5.36
N PRO A 143 13.09 0.17 6.57
CA PRO A 143 13.72 -0.50 7.71
C PRO A 143 13.77 -2.01 7.52
N GLY A 144 14.85 -2.64 7.97
CA GLY A 144 15.08 -4.07 7.87
C GLY A 144 15.71 -4.69 9.10
N LEU A 145 15.51 -6.00 9.25
CA LEU A 145 16.23 -6.86 10.19
C LEU A 145 16.86 -8.00 9.39
N LEU A 146 18.19 -8.06 9.39
CA LEU A 146 18.95 -9.14 8.78
C LEU A 146 19.38 -10.12 9.88
N PHE A 147 18.91 -11.36 9.78
CA PHE A 147 19.20 -12.43 10.71
C PHE A 147 20.22 -13.37 10.08
N VAL A 148 21.37 -13.52 10.73
CA VAL A 148 22.49 -14.34 10.24
C VAL A 148 22.86 -15.35 11.32
N PRO A 149 22.79 -16.67 11.05
CA PRO A 149 23.26 -17.67 12.02
C PRO A 149 24.74 -17.47 12.35
N SER A 150 25.12 -17.71 13.59
CA SER A 150 26.50 -17.53 14.07
C SER A 150 27.41 -18.65 13.57
N GLY A 151 28.66 -18.33 13.26
CA GLY A 151 29.67 -19.32 12.86
C GLY A 151 29.41 -19.99 11.50
N ILE A 152 28.61 -19.35 10.63
CA ILE A 152 28.38 -19.85 9.28
C ILE A 152 29.60 -19.68 8.39
N GLU A 153 29.87 -20.67 7.55
CA GLU A 153 30.91 -20.65 6.53
C GLU A 153 30.31 -20.97 5.16
N GLY A 154 30.89 -20.38 4.11
CA GLY A 154 30.41 -20.60 2.75
C GLY A 154 29.08 -19.92 2.45
N LYS A 155 28.31 -20.52 1.53
CA LYS A 155 27.09 -19.97 0.92
C LYS A 155 25.85 -20.71 1.42
N HIS A 156 24.86 -19.94 1.86
CA HIS A 156 23.62 -20.41 2.49
C HIS A 156 22.40 -19.99 1.69
N PRO A 157 21.28 -20.76 1.74
CA PRO A 157 20.00 -20.28 1.26
C PRO A 157 19.57 -19.04 2.04
N ALA A 158 18.74 -18.20 1.41
CA ALA A 158 18.22 -16.99 2.05
C ALA A 158 16.74 -16.79 1.81
N THR A 159 16.09 -16.08 2.74
CA THR A 159 14.67 -15.72 2.63
C THR A 159 14.49 -14.21 2.79
N LEU A 160 13.85 -13.59 1.80
CA LEU A 160 13.24 -12.28 1.92
C LEU A 160 11.85 -12.42 2.56
N TYR A 161 11.72 -11.99 3.80
CA TYR A 161 10.54 -12.20 4.63
C TYR A 161 9.70 -10.92 4.75
N LEU A 162 8.59 -10.87 4.02
CA LEU A 162 7.75 -9.69 3.89
C LEU A 162 6.41 -9.93 4.60
N ASP A 163 6.16 -9.17 5.67
CA ASP A 163 4.93 -9.27 6.46
C ASP A 163 4.18 -7.93 6.49
N GLY A 164 2.93 -7.93 6.06
CA GLY A 164 2.07 -6.73 6.06
C GLY A 164 1.85 -6.11 7.44
N ARG A 165 2.10 -6.86 8.53
CA ARG A 165 2.01 -6.39 9.92
C ARG A 165 3.31 -5.71 10.38
N GLY A 166 4.43 -6.05 9.75
CA GLY A 166 5.76 -5.47 9.98
C GLY A 166 6.85 -6.52 10.26
N LYS A 167 8.10 -6.13 10.04
CA LYS A 167 9.32 -6.98 10.05
C LYS A 167 9.61 -7.70 11.36
N ALA A 168 9.11 -7.17 12.47
CA ALA A 168 9.35 -7.73 13.80
C ALA A 168 8.29 -8.78 14.23
N THR A 169 7.21 -8.96 13.45
CA THR A 169 6.05 -9.75 13.89
C THR A 169 6.40 -11.19 14.23
N ASP A 170 7.18 -11.84 13.37
CA ASP A 170 7.60 -13.25 13.53
C ASP A 170 9.09 -13.36 13.95
N ALA A 171 9.70 -12.27 14.43
CA ALA A 171 11.11 -12.17 14.81
C ALA A 171 11.42 -12.55 16.27
N ASN A 172 10.39 -12.82 17.07
CA ASN A 172 10.56 -13.22 18.47
C ASN A 172 11.17 -14.62 18.60
N ALA A 173 11.69 -14.92 19.78
CA ALA A 173 12.26 -16.24 20.07
C ALA A 173 11.21 -17.34 19.86
N GLY A 174 11.57 -18.40 19.14
CA GLY A 174 10.68 -19.49 18.73
C GLY A 174 9.74 -19.15 17.55
N GLY A 175 9.82 -17.92 17.01
CA GLY A 175 9.04 -17.47 15.86
C GLY A 175 9.44 -18.14 14.54
N GLU A 176 8.68 -17.86 13.48
CA GLU A 176 8.92 -18.48 12.16
C GLU A 176 10.25 -18.06 11.52
N ILE A 177 10.77 -16.87 11.84
CA ILE A 177 12.10 -16.46 11.38
C ILE A 177 13.18 -17.34 12.02
N GLU A 178 13.07 -17.63 13.32
CA GLU A 178 14.06 -18.49 14.00
C GLU A 178 14.03 -19.94 13.50
N LYS A 179 12.84 -20.47 13.16
CA LYS A 179 12.72 -21.78 12.51
C LYS A 179 13.41 -21.85 11.16
N ARG A 180 13.48 -20.73 10.41
CA ARG A 180 14.27 -20.62 9.17
C ARG A 180 15.76 -20.61 9.45
N LEU A 181 16.20 -19.82 10.44
CA LEU A 181 17.61 -19.79 10.87
C LEU A 181 18.09 -21.18 11.30
N ALA A 182 17.25 -21.94 12.02
CA ALA A 182 17.56 -23.32 12.43
C ALA A 182 17.73 -24.30 11.25
N ARG A 183 17.20 -23.97 10.07
CA ARG A 183 17.43 -24.71 8.82
C ARG A 183 18.65 -24.21 8.04
N GLY A 184 19.42 -23.29 8.60
CA GLY A 184 20.62 -22.71 8.00
C GLY A 184 20.34 -21.60 6.97
N GLU A 185 19.13 -21.05 6.94
CA GLU A 185 18.79 -19.91 6.08
C GLU A 185 19.29 -18.58 6.69
N ILE A 186 19.70 -17.64 5.85
CA ILE A 186 19.82 -16.21 6.21
C ILE A 186 18.46 -15.55 5.95
N VAL A 187 17.96 -14.71 6.86
CA VAL A 187 16.64 -14.08 6.68
C VAL A 187 16.77 -12.57 6.69
N LEU A 188 16.27 -11.89 5.65
CA LEU A 188 16.07 -10.44 5.66
C LEU A 188 14.58 -10.15 5.77
N SER A 189 14.15 -9.53 6.86
CA SER A 189 12.77 -9.06 7.01
C SER A 189 12.67 -7.55 6.87
N LEU A 190 11.74 -7.05 6.06
CA LEU A 190 11.60 -5.63 5.74
C LEU A 190 10.24 -5.07 6.13
N ASP A 191 10.23 -3.84 6.63
CA ASP A 191 9.06 -2.98 6.68
C ASP A 191 8.93 -2.26 5.33
N LEU A 192 8.28 -2.91 4.37
CA LEU A 192 7.92 -2.25 3.10
C LEU A 192 7.13 -0.96 3.39
N ARG A 193 7.20 0.04 2.51
CA ARG A 193 6.59 1.35 2.81
C ARG A 193 5.12 1.24 3.23
N GLY A 194 4.77 1.91 4.33
CA GLY A 194 3.45 1.86 4.96
C GLY A 194 3.23 0.65 5.88
N PHE A 195 4.19 -0.25 6.05
CA PHE A 195 4.17 -1.34 7.04
C PHE A 195 5.08 -1.03 8.23
N GLY A 196 4.81 -1.71 9.36
CA GLY A 196 5.58 -1.64 10.59
C GLY A 196 5.92 -0.22 11.03
N GLU A 197 7.20 0.11 11.08
CA GLU A 197 7.71 1.41 11.53
C GLU A 197 7.26 2.59 10.66
N THR A 198 7.03 2.37 9.35
CA THR A 198 6.52 3.39 8.43
C THR A 198 5.00 3.39 8.31
N SER A 199 4.32 2.55 9.11
CA SER A 199 2.86 2.47 9.06
C SER A 199 2.20 3.77 9.52
N ASP A 200 1.11 4.11 8.84
CA ASP A 200 0.31 5.25 9.22
C ASP A 200 -0.32 5.03 10.60
N ARG A 201 0.15 5.81 11.57
CA ARG A 201 -0.37 5.81 12.93
C ARG A 201 -1.77 6.45 12.87
N LYS A 202 -2.81 5.60 12.83
CA LYS A 202 -4.22 6.02 12.83
C LYS A 202 -4.42 7.13 13.87
N ARG A 203 -4.69 8.35 13.40
CA ARG A 203 -4.94 9.51 14.26
C ARG A 203 -6.37 10.02 14.19
N ASN A 204 -7.12 9.75 13.10
CA ASN A 204 -8.48 10.25 12.91
C ASN A 204 -9.40 9.24 12.21
N VAL A 205 -10.68 9.29 12.55
CA VAL A 205 -11.77 8.40 12.08
C VAL A 205 -12.03 8.52 10.56
N VAL A 206 -11.54 9.59 9.92
CA VAL A 206 -11.77 9.89 8.50
C VAL A 206 -11.10 8.89 7.56
N TYR A 207 -10.06 8.19 8.00
CA TYR A 207 -9.31 7.26 7.15
C TYR A 207 -9.68 5.81 7.46
N TYR A 208 -10.35 5.16 6.50
CA TYR A 208 -10.92 3.82 6.63
C TYR A 208 -9.89 2.74 7.00
N THR A 209 -8.65 2.85 6.51
CA THR A 209 -7.58 1.88 6.76
C THR A 209 -6.22 2.58 6.93
N ARG A 210 -5.22 1.87 7.50
CA ARG A 210 -3.83 2.35 7.58
C ARG A 210 -3.18 2.54 6.20
N GLU A 211 -3.77 1.93 5.17
CA GLU A 211 -3.30 2.00 3.79
C GLU A 211 -3.82 3.24 3.07
N PHE A 212 -4.90 3.86 3.55
CA PHE A 212 -5.62 4.89 2.80
C PHE A 212 -4.72 6.07 2.44
N ARG A 213 -4.01 6.65 3.41
CA ARG A 213 -3.15 7.82 3.13
C ARG A 213 -1.99 7.45 2.23
N ALA A 214 -1.30 6.35 2.50
CA ALA A 214 -0.21 5.88 1.64
C ALA A 214 -0.70 5.66 0.19
N GLY A 215 -1.82 4.97 0.02
CA GLY A 215 -2.41 4.73 -1.30
C GLY A 215 -2.82 6.01 -2.02
N MET A 216 -3.47 6.95 -1.32
CA MET A 216 -3.83 8.24 -1.90
C MET A 216 -2.60 9.05 -2.31
N TRP A 217 -1.56 9.11 -1.49
CA TRP A 217 -0.33 9.83 -1.84
C TRP A 217 0.35 9.22 -3.06
N SER A 218 0.45 7.88 -3.14
CA SER A 218 0.98 7.21 -4.33
C SER A 218 0.20 7.62 -5.58
N LEU A 219 -1.14 7.60 -5.52
CA LEU A 219 -1.99 7.99 -6.65
C LEU A 219 -1.81 9.46 -7.06
N HIS A 220 -1.69 10.39 -6.11
CA HIS A 220 -1.43 11.81 -6.40
C HIS A 220 -0.05 12.03 -7.05
N LEU A 221 0.91 11.15 -6.76
CA LEU A 221 2.23 11.14 -7.39
C LEU A 221 2.24 10.41 -8.75
N GLY A 222 1.08 9.95 -9.24
CA GLY A 222 0.99 9.18 -10.48
C GLY A 222 1.60 7.79 -10.39
N GLN A 223 1.76 7.26 -9.17
CA GLN A 223 2.37 5.96 -8.90
C GLN A 223 1.37 5.02 -8.22
N THR A 224 1.68 3.72 -8.19
CA THR A 224 0.89 2.76 -7.40
C THR A 224 1.63 2.39 -6.12
N LEU A 225 0.91 2.26 -5.01
CA LEU A 225 1.49 1.79 -3.75
C LEU A 225 2.05 0.36 -3.89
N LEU A 226 1.43 -0.46 -4.75
CA LEU A 226 1.91 -1.81 -5.05
C LEU A 226 3.29 -1.77 -5.72
N GLY A 227 3.46 -1.03 -6.82
CA GLY A 227 4.72 -0.95 -7.54
C GLY A 227 5.84 -0.39 -6.67
N GLN A 228 5.55 0.67 -5.93
CA GLN A 228 6.47 1.22 -4.94
C GLN A 228 6.94 0.19 -3.90
N ARG A 229 6.04 -0.67 -3.38
CA ARG A 229 6.40 -1.77 -2.46
C ARG A 229 7.14 -2.91 -3.14
N VAL A 230 6.85 -3.16 -4.42
CA VAL A 230 7.60 -4.13 -5.21
C VAL A 230 9.04 -3.66 -5.37
N GLU A 231 9.27 -2.38 -5.64
CA GLU A 231 10.62 -1.82 -5.65
C GLU A 231 11.33 -2.00 -4.30
N ASP A 232 10.64 -1.77 -3.17
CA ASP A 232 11.20 -2.03 -1.84
C ASP A 232 11.62 -3.51 -1.67
N ALA A 233 10.80 -4.44 -2.15
CA ALA A 233 11.11 -5.87 -2.15
C ALA A 233 12.28 -6.23 -3.08
N LEU A 234 12.35 -5.65 -4.28
CA LEU A 234 13.46 -5.83 -5.23
C LEU A 234 14.79 -5.34 -4.63
N SER A 235 14.77 -4.20 -3.93
CA SER A 235 15.93 -3.73 -3.17
C SER A 235 16.33 -4.71 -2.07
N GLY A 236 15.37 -5.30 -1.34
CA GLY A 236 15.65 -6.36 -0.37
C GLY A 236 16.28 -7.60 -1.00
N PHE A 237 15.79 -8.03 -2.16
CA PHE A 237 16.36 -9.14 -2.91
C PHE A 237 17.82 -8.86 -3.30
N GLN A 238 18.11 -7.66 -3.80
CA GLN A 238 19.46 -7.26 -4.17
C GLN A 238 20.42 -7.23 -2.97
N VAL A 239 19.94 -6.78 -1.80
CA VAL A 239 20.74 -6.83 -0.56
C VAL A 239 21.11 -8.28 -0.21
N LEU A 240 20.15 -9.21 -0.30
CA LEU A 240 20.42 -10.62 -0.06
C LEU A 240 21.36 -11.21 -1.12
N SER A 241 21.15 -10.94 -2.41
CA SER A 241 21.98 -11.51 -3.48
C SER A 241 23.43 -11.08 -3.41
N ASN A 242 23.68 -9.89 -2.87
CA ASN A 242 25.03 -9.35 -2.70
C ASN A 242 25.67 -9.70 -1.34
N HIS A 243 24.93 -10.36 -0.44
CA HIS A 243 25.44 -10.72 0.87
C HIS A 243 26.50 -11.83 0.74
N ALA A 244 27.64 -11.67 1.44
CA ALA A 244 28.82 -12.53 1.29
C ALA A 244 28.52 -14.02 1.51
N HIS A 245 27.60 -14.34 2.42
CA HIS A 245 27.23 -15.72 2.78
C HIS A 245 25.95 -16.24 2.11
N VAL A 246 25.33 -15.51 1.17
CA VAL A 246 24.11 -15.98 0.50
C VAL A 246 24.44 -16.63 -0.85
N ASP A 247 23.88 -17.82 -1.11
CA ASP A 247 23.80 -18.40 -2.47
C ASP A 247 22.67 -17.68 -3.23
N ALA A 248 23.04 -16.85 -4.19
CA ALA A 248 22.10 -16.06 -4.98
C ALA A 248 21.11 -16.90 -5.80
N ARG A 249 21.34 -18.21 -5.96
CA ARG A 249 20.41 -19.13 -6.64
C ARG A 249 19.38 -19.75 -5.70
N GLN A 250 19.50 -19.53 -4.39
CA GLN A 250 18.63 -20.08 -3.35
C GLN A 250 18.02 -18.96 -2.49
N ILE A 251 17.51 -17.92 -3.15
CA ILE A 251 16.78 -16.83 -2.50
C ILE A 251 15.28 -17.07 -2.64
N HIS A 252 14.60 -17.21 -1.51
CA HIS A 252 13.17 -17.45 -1.41
C HIS A 252 12.44 -16.19 -0.96
N LEU A 253 11.18 -16.02 -1.38
CA LEU A 253 10.32 -14.94 -0.94
C LEU A 253 9.19 -15.50 -0.07
N VAL A 254 8.93 -14.85 1.06
CA VAL A 254 7.74 -15.08 1.88
C VAL A 254 6.91 -13.81 1.89
N GLY A 255 5.63 -13.90 1.50
CA GLY A 255 4.68 -12.81 1.53
C GLY A 255 3.50 -13.11 2.45
N ILE A 256 3.27 -12.28 3.46
CA ILE A 256 2.22 -12.47 4.47
C ILE A 256 1.26 -11.28 4.50
N GLU A 257 -0.05 -11.57 4.63
CA GLU A 257 -1.12 -10.57 4.54
C GLU A 257 -0.99 -9.69 3.29
N ARG A 258 -0.94 -8.37 3.47
CA ARG A 258 -0.84 -7.34 2.43
C ARG A 258 0.47 -7.40 1.65
N ALA A 259 1.48 -8.11 2.14
CA ALA A 259 2.75 -8.31 1.43
C ALA A 259 2.69 -9.46 0.40
N GLY A 260 1.66 -10.31 0.43
CA GLY A 260 1.55 -11.43 -0.51
C GLY A 260 1.50 -11.00 -1.99
N PRO A 261 0.63 -10.06 -2.37
CA PRO A 261 0.66 -9.45 -3.71
C PRO A 261 2.03 -8.88 -4.08
N VAL A 262 2.73 -8.24 -3.15
CA VAL A 262 4.05 -7.66 -3.39
C VAL A 262 5.06 -8.76 -3.71
N ALA A 263 5.09 -9.83 -2.91
CA ALA A 263 6.01 -10.96 -3.11
C ALA A 263 5.78 -11.66 -4.46
N LEU A 264 4.53 -11.83 -4.88
CA LEU A 264 4.19 -12.38 -6.19
C LEU A 264 4.73 -11.52 -7.34
N HIS A 265 4.49 -10.20 -7.29
CA HIS A 265 4.96 -9.30 -8.34
C HIS A 265 6.48 -9.19 -8.35
N ALA A 266 7.12 -9.11 -7.18
CA ALA A 266 8.57 -9.10 -7.07
C ALA A 266 9.19 -10.37 -7.69
N ALA A 267 8.64 -11.55 -7.37
CA ALA A 267 9.11 -12.81 -7.95
C ALA A 267 8.87 -12.94 -9.46
N ALA A 268 7.80 -12.33 -9.96
CA ALA A 268 7.50 -12.32 -11.39
C ALA A 268 8.46 -11.40 -12.16
N LEU A 269 8.84 -10.26 -11.58
CA LEU A 269 9.72 -9.27 -12.20
C LEU A 269 11.22 -9.53 -11.97
N GLN A 270 11.59 -10.26 -10.93
CA GLN A 270 12.98 -10.55 -10.56
C GLN A 270 13.39 -11.96 -11.00
N THR A 271 14.42 -12.04 -11.84
CA THR A 271 15.07 -13.32 -12.13
C THR A 271 15.90 -13.79 -10.92
N GLY A 272 15.94 -15.09 -10.68
CA GLY A 272 16.72 -15.69 -9.59
C GLY A 272 15.95 -15.91 -8.28
N VAL A 273 14.66 -15.58 -8.21
CA VAL A 273 13.81 -16.03 -7.10
C VAL A 273 13.60 -17.54 -7.21
N ALA A 274 14.06 -18.29 -6.22
CA ALA A 274 14.01 -19.75 -6.20
C ALA A 274 12.61 -20.28 -5.87
N SER A 275 11.89 -19.63 -4.93
CA SER A 275 10.50 -19.96 -4.64
C SER A 275 9.77 -18.81 -3.95
N VAL A 276 8.43 -18.88 -3.97
CA VAL A 276 7.54 -17.94 -3.26
C VAL A 276 6.61 -18.73 -2.35
N SER A 277 6.44 -18.28 -1.11
CA SER A 277 5.46 -18.80 -0.16
C SER A 277 4.52 -17.69 0.30
N LEU A 278 3.21 -17.93 0.23
CA LEU A 278 2.19 -16.97 0.67
C LEU A 278 1.46 -17.50 1.91
N ARG A 279 1.21 -16.63 2.88
CA ARG A 279 0.43 -16.96 4.09
C ARG A 279 -0.55 -15.83 4.40
N ASP A 280 -1.78 -16.17 4.76
CA ASP A 280 -2.84 -15.21 5.12
C ASP A 280 -3.04 -14.05 4.11
N SER A 281 -2.69 -14.31 2.84
CA SER A 281 -2.80 -13.37 1.74
C SER A 281 -4.07 -13.63 0.92
N ILE A 282 -4.46 -12.65 0.10
CA ILE A 282 -5.48 -12.87 -0.92
C ILE A 282 -5.09 -14.09 -1.78
N ARG A 283 -6.07 -14.94 -2.06
CA ARG A 283 -5.89 -16.19 -2.83
C ARG A 283 -6.14 -16.02 -4.31
N SER A 284 -6.91 -14.99 -4.67
CA SER A 284 -7.32 -14.70 -6.03
C SER A 284 -7.61 -13.21 -6.17
N TRP A 285 -7.39 -12.70 -7.38
CA TRP A 285 -7.83 -11.38 -7.84
C TRP A 285 -9.23 -11.43 -8.51
N VAL A 286 -9.78 -12.63 -8.62
CA VAL A 286 -11.10 -12.98 -9.17
C VAL A 286 -11.92 -13.67 -8.10
#